data_AF-A0AAD9X6W7-F1
#
_entry.id   AF-A0AAD9X6W7-F1
#
_cell.length_a   1.000
_cell.length_b   1.000
_cell.length_c   1.000
_cell.angle_alpha   90.00
_cell.angle_beta   90.00
_cell.angle_gamma   90.00
#
_symmetry.space_group_name_H-M   'P 1'
#
loop_
_entity.id
_entity.type
_entity.pdbx_description
1 polymer ?
#
loop_
_entity_poly.entity_id
_entity_poly.type
_entity_poly.pdbx_seq_one_letter_code
_entity_poly.pdbx_strand_id
1 'polypeptide(L)'
;MFERLSARHQTWLENRRPDSSDSSTTSAFLSRFIDWKKSIAAQIESSADPSRLPHISAAISDLEKFVAENSYLLPYYEIRSSLKTISNLKQSRENLTSQLIPKKKFSFKTSKPTKTKTHIDTLIPQPDTDSVPVKTTSYPIRDSPGFRQTKPSLVIEFQGFRDR
;
A
#
# COMPACT_ATOMS: atom_id res chain seq x y z
N MET A 1 -20.55 4.80 -59.74
CA MET A 1 -19.16 4.45 -59.39
C MET A 1 -18.86 4.42 -57.87
N PHE A 2 -19.85 4.62 -56.98
CA PHE A 2 -19.66 4.54 -55.52
C PHE A 2 -19.88 3.14 -54.91
N GLU A 3 -20.52 2.21 -55.62
CA GLU A 3 -20.80 0.85 -55.10
C GLU A 3 -19.55 0.04 -54.77
N ARG A 4 -18.43 0.25 -55.48
CA ARG A 4 -17.19 -0.53 -55.26
C ARG A 4 -16.49 -0.18 -53.94
N LEU A 5 -16.76 0.99 -53.36
CA LEU A 5 -16.22 1.40 -52.06
C LEU A 5 -16.99 0.76 -50.89
N SER A 6 -18.30 0.53 -51.05
CA SER A 6 -19.16 -0.06 -50.01
C SER A 6 -18.74 -1.50 -49.65
N ALA A 7 -18.39 -2.31 -50.64
CA ALA A 7 -18.01 -3.71 -50.44
C ALA A 7 -16.80 -3.88 -49.51
N ARG A 8 -15.83 -2.95 -49.54
CA ARG A 8 -14.65 -3.01 -48.67
C ARG A 8 -14.97 -2.70 -47.21
N HIS A 9 -15.99 -1.88 -46.95
CA HIS A 9 -16.46 -1.63 -45.58
C HIS A 9 -17.23 -2.82 -45.01
N GLN A 10 -17.99 -3.53 -45.86
CA GLN A 10 -18.74 -4.71 -45.42
C GLN A 10 -17.82 -5.88 -45.02
N THR A 11 -16.74 -6.14 -45.79
CA THR A 11 -15.77 -7.20 -45.44
C THR A 11 -15.05 -6.95 -44.11
N TRP A 12 -14.87 -5.69 -43.71
CA TRP A 12 -14.27 -5.33 -42.41
C TRP A 12 -15.24 -5.52 -41.24
N LEU A 13 -16.54 -5.39 -41.49
CA LEU A 13 -17.59 -5.60 -40.48
C LEU A 13 -17.98 -7.08 -40.34
N GLU A 14 -17.96 -7.87 -41.42
CA GLU A 14 -18.22 -9.32 -41.36
C GLU A 14 -17.13 -10.10 -40.61
N ASN A 15 -15.86 -9.69 -40.73
CA ASN A 15 -14.75 -10.31 -39.98
C ASN A 15 -14.68 -9.85 -38.50
N ARG A 16 -15.50 -8.87 -38.12
CA ARG A 16 -15.71 -8.46 -36.73
C ARG A 16 -17.17 -8.68 -36.38
N ARG A 17 -17.58 -9.95 -36.23
CA ARG A 17 -18.70 -10.25 -35.33
C ARG A 17 -18.16 -10.19 -33.90
N PRO A 18 -18.40 -9.12 -33.12
CA PRO A 18 -18.61 -9.32 -31.71
C PRO A 18 -19.94 -10.07 -31.59
N ASP A 19 -19.94 -11.19 -30.89
CA ASP A 19 -21.19 -11.83 -30.51
C ASP A 19 -22.05 -10.79 -29.78
N SER A 20 -23.15 -10.39 -30.41
CA SER A 20 -24.05 -9.31 -29.96
C SER A 20 -24.63 -9.55 -28.56
N SER A 21 -24.44 -10.73 -27.99
CA SER A 21 -24.85 -11.13 -26.65
C SER A 21 -24.00 -10.50 -25.54
N ASP A 22 -22.76 -10.09 -25.81
CA ASP A 22 -21.81 -9.65 -24.77
C ASP A 22 -22.02 -8.20 -24.29
N SER A 23 -22.72 -7.36 -25.07
CA SER A 23 -22.97 -5.97 -24.67
C SER A 23 -24.01 -5.86 -23.54
N SER A 24 -24.91 -6.84 -23.44
CA SER A 24 -25.94 -6.85 -22.39
C SER A 24 -25.38 -7.33 -21.04
N THR A 25 -24.48 -8.31 -21.05
CA THR A 25 -23.80 -8.82 -19.84
C THR A 25 -22.83 -7.80 -19.25
N THR A 26 -22.06 -7.11 -20.09
CA THR A 26 -21.13 -6.05 -19.65
C THR A 26 -21.87 -4.88 -18.99
N SER A 27 -22.96 -4.39 -19.59
CA SER A 27 -23.76 -3.30 -19.01
C SER A 27 -24.42 -3.68 -17.68
N ALA A 28 -24.95 -4.90 -17.57
CA ALA A 28 -25.51 -5.41 -16.32
C ALA A 28 -24.45 -5.52 -15.20
N PHE A 29 -23.25 -6.01 -15.53
CA PHE A 29 -22.11 -6.03 -14.61
C PHE A 29 -21.76 -4.60 -14.14
N LEU A 30 -21.62 -3.66 -15.07
CA LEU A 30 -21.22 -2.28 -14.76
C LEU A 30 -22.25 -1.57 -13.87
N SER A 31 -23.55 -1.79 -14.10
CA SER A 31 -24.60 -1.24 -13.24
C SER A 31 -24.43 -1.72 -11.79
N ARG A 32 -24.36 -3.05 -11.60
CA ARG A 32 -24.19 -3.65 -10.26
C ARG A 32 -22.88 -3.20 -9.61
N PHE A 33 -21.80 -3.14 -10.38
CA PHE A 33 -20.49 -2.68 -9.92
C PHE A 33 -20.55 -1.21 -9.44
N ILE A 34 -21.21 -0.33 -10.19
CA ILE A 34 -21.34 1.08 -9.84
C ILE A 34 -22.19 1.25 -8.57
N ASP A 35 -23.30 0.53 -8.45
CA ASP A 35 -24.16 0.59 -7.27
C ASP A 35 -23.44 0.09 -6.03
N TRP A 36 -22.71 -1.01 -6.16
CA TRP A 36 -21.92 -1.55 -5.06
C TRP A 36 -20.78 -0.60 -4.66
N LYS A 37 -20.08 -0.02 -5.64
CA LYS A 37 -19.07 1.02 -5.42
C LYS A 37 -19.65 2.20 -4.64
N LYS A 38 -20.82 2.71 -5.05
CA LYS A 38 -21.50 3.83 -4.37
C LYS A 38 -21.88 3.46 -2.94
N SER A 39 -22.41 2.25 -2.73
CA SER A 39 -22.77 1.74 -1.40
C SER A 39 -21.55 1.69 -0.47
N ILE A 40 -20.43 1.13 -0.93
CA ILE A 40 -19.18 1.07 -0.16
C ILE A 40 -18.64 2.48 0.11
N ALA A 41 -18.64 3.37 -0.89
CA ALA A 41 -18.19 4.75 -0.72
C ALA A 41 -19.01 5.50 0.35
N ALA A 42 -20.33 5.33 0.34
CA ALA A 42 -21.20 5.91 1.36
C ALA A 42 -20.96 5.30 2.76
N GLN A 43 -20.68 4.00 2.85
CA GLN A 43 -20.30 3.36 4.11
C GLN A 43 -18.97 3.91 4.65
N ILE A 44 -17.99 4.15 3.78
CA ILE A 44 -16.73 4.78 4.18
C ILE A 44 -17.01 6.19 4.72
N GLU A 45 -17.72 7.03 3.97
CA GLU A 45 -17.98 8.42 4.37
C GLU A 45 -18.82 8.54 5.66
N SER A 46 -19.78 7.65 5.88
CA SER A 46 -20.62 7.64 7.09
C SER A 46 -19.97 6.94 8.30
N SER A 47 -18.85 6.23 8.11
CA SER A 47 -18.24 5.45 9.20
C SER A 47 -17.41 6.32 10.14
N ALA A 48 -18.03 6.72 11.24
CA ALA A 48 -17.35 7.35 12.39
C ALA A 48 -16.90 6.33 13.46
N ASP A 49 -17.34 5.07 13.34
CA ASP A 49 -17.07 4.02 14.32
C ASP A 49 -16.07 3.00 13.76
N PRO A 50 -14.92 2.76 14.44
CA PRO A 50 -13.95 1.75 14.03
C PRO A 50 -14.52 0.32 13.96
N SER A 51 -15.62 0.02 14.66
CA SER A 51 -16.27 -1.29 14.62
C SER A 51 -16.79 -1.69 13.24
N ARG A 52 -17.06 -0.70 12.36
CA ARG A 52 -17.59 -0.90 10.99
C ARG A 52 -16.49 -1.17 9.95
N LEU A 53 -15.23 -0.93 10.29
CA LEU A 53 -14.07 -1.16 9.40
C LEU A 53 -13.98 -2.59 8.84
N PRO A 54 -14.22 -3.66 9.63
CA PRO A 54 -14.20 -5.04 9.14
C PRO A 54 -15.30 -5.31 8.12
N HIS A 55 -16.50 -4.74 8.33
CA HIS A 55 -17.62 -4.89 7.40
C HIS A 55 -17.31 -4.25 6.04
N ILE A 56 -16.73 -3.04 6.06
CA ILE A 56 -16.28 -2.36 4.82
C ILE A 56 -15.19 -3.20 4.12
N SER A 57 -14.27 -3.80 4.88
CA SER A 57 -13.23 -4.68 4.33
C SER A 57 -13.81 -5.94 3.67
N ALA A 58 -14.82 -6.56 4.29
CA ALA A 58 -15.53 -7.70 3.73
C ALA A 58 -16.25 -7.29 2.43
N ALA A 59 -16.99 -6.19 2.43
CA ALA A 59 -17.70 -5.68 1.26
C ALA A 59 -16.76 -5.38 0.07
N ILE A 60 -15.55 -4.85 0.32
CA ILE A 60 -14.53 -4.66 -0.74
C ILE A 60 -14.01 -6.00 -1.26
N SER A 61 -13.83 -6.99 -0.38
CA SER A 61 -13.35 -8.32 -0.77
C SER A 61 -14.40 -9.08 -1.60
N ASP A 62 -15.68 -8.91 -1.28
CA ASP A 62 -16.79 -9.45 -2.05
C ASP A 62 -16.87 -8.77 -3.43
N LEU A 63 -16.63 -7.46 -3.51
CA LEU A 63 -16.54 -6.74 -4.79
C LEU A 63 -15.38 -7.26 -5.65
N GLU A 64 -14.22 -7.53 -5.04
CA GLU A 64 -13.08 -8.17 -5.73
C GLU A 64 -13.43 -9.55 -6.29
N LYS A 65 -14.10 -10.36 -5.47
CA LYS A 65 -14.58 -11.68 -5.88
C LYS A 65 -15.55 -11.57 -7.06
N PHE A 66 -16.48 -10.63 -7.02
CA PHE A 66 -17.43 -10.39 -8.12
C PHE A 66 -16.73 -9.98 -9.42
N VAL A 67 -15.68 -9.14 -9.37
CA VAL A 67 -14.88 -8.83 -10.56
C VAL A 67 -14.15 -10.08 -11.07
N ALA A 68 -13.57 -10.89 -10.18
CA ALA A 68 -12.87 -12.11 -10.56
C ALA A 68 -13.81 -13.12 -11.24
N GLU A 69 -15.02 -13.31 -10.68
CA GLU A 69 -16.05 -14.19 -11.24
C GLU A 69 -16.52 -13.73 -12.63
N ASN A 70 -16.62 -12.43 -12.88
CA ASN A 70 -17.11 -11.92 -14.16
C ASN A 70 -15.97 -11.60 -15.15
N SER A 71 -14.71 -11.76 -14.76
CA SER A 71 -13.54 -11.33 -15.56
C SER A 71 -13.48 -11.96 -16.96
N TYR A 72 -13.95 -13.19 -17.12
CA TYR A 72 -13.95 -13.88 -18.42
C TYR A 72 -15.00 -13.32 -19.41
N LEU A 73 -15.99 -12.58 -18.91
CA LEU A 73 -17.07 -11.95 -19.69
C LEU A 73 -16.80 -10.48 -20.00
N LEU A 74 -15.71 -9.92 -19.47
CA LEU A 74 -15.44 -8.49 -19.52
C LEU A 74 -14.31 -8.17 -20.50
N PRO A 75 -14.45 -7.10 -21.31
CA PRO A 75 -13.34 -6.53 -22.04
C PRO A 75 -12.21 -6.12 -21.07
N TYR A 76 -10.96 -6.23 -21.53
CA TYR A 76 -9.78 -5.91 -20.72
C TYR A 76 -9.83 -4.53 -20.05
N TYR A 77 -10.41 -3.53 -20.74
CA TYR A 77 -10.57 -2.19 -20.19
C TYR A 77 -11.44 -2.17 -18.93
N GLU A 78 -12.56 -2.90 -18.92
CA GLU A 78 -13.48 -2.96 -17.79
C GLU A 78 -12.87 -3.70 -16.59
N ILE A 79 -12.05 -4.72 -16.86
CA ILE A 79 -11.28 -5.40 -15.82
C ILE A 79 -10.28 -4.43 -15.18
N ARG A 80 -9.52 -3.70 -16.00
CA ARG A 80 -8.52 -2.75 -15.49
C ARG A 80 -9.16 -1.60 -14.71
N SER A 81 -10.27 -1.05 -15.21
CA SER A 81 -10.98 0.06 -14.57
C SER A 81 -11.60 -0.35 -13.22
N SER A 82 -12.20 -1.54 -13.15
CA SER A 82 -12.79 -2.08 -11.92
C SER A 82 -11.73 -2.38 -10.86
N LEU A 83 -10.62 -3.04 -11.22
CA LEU A 83 -9.49 -3.29 -10.30
C LEU A 83 -8.87 -1.99 -9.79
N LYS A 84 -8.73 -0.97 -10.65
CA LYS A 84 -8.25 0.35 -10.23
C LYS A 84 -9.19 1.00 -9.22
N THR A 85 -10.51 0.89 -9.45
CA THR A 85 -11.52 1.42 -8.56
C THR A 85 -11.49 0.75 -7.20
N ILE A 86 -11.37 -0.57 -7.16
CA ILE A 86 -11.21 -1.35 -5.93
C ILE A 86 -9.96 -0.90 -5.15
N SER A 87 -8.83 -0.72 -5.83
CA SER A 87 -7.60 -0.22 -5.21
C SER A 87 -7.82 1.16 -4.56
N ASN A 88 -8.58 2.04 -5.21
CA ASN A 88 -8.91 3.36 -4.65
C ASN A 88 -9.81 3.22 -3.41
N LEU A 89 -10.79 2.29 -3.40
CA LEU A 89 -11.63 2.02 -2.23
C LEU A 89 -10.81 1.49 -1.05
N LYS A 90 -9.87 0.56 -1.31
CA LYS A 90 -8.93 0.05 -0.29
C LYS A 90 -8.12 1.18 0.33
N GLN A 91 -7.59 2.09 -0.49
CA GLN A 91 -6.86 3.25 -0.03
C GLN A 91 -7.74 4.21 0.79
N SER A 92 -8.98 4.46 0.35
CA SER A 92 -9.93 5.30 1.08
C SER A 92 -10.25 4.74 2.47
N ARG A 93 -10.49 3.43 2.57
CA ARG A 93 -10.66 2.73 3.85
C ARG A 93 -9.42 2.82 4.74
N GLU A 94 -8.22 2.70 4.16
CA GLU A 94 -6.97 2.82 4.92
C GLU A 94 -6.77 4.24 5.46
N ASN A 95 -7.09 5.26 4.66
CA ASN A 95 -7.07 6.65 5.11
C ASN A 95 -8.03 6.85 6.29
N LEU A 96 -9.26 6.32 6.19
CA LEU A 96 -10.24 6.38 7.27
C LEU A 96 -9.76 5.63 8.53
N THR A 97 -9.11 4.47 8.35
CA THR A 97 -8.50 3.71 9.45
C THR A 97 -7.42 4.54 10.15
N SER A 98 -6.58 5.26 9.40
CA SER A 98 -5.53 6.11 9.96
C SER A 98 -6.07 7.34 10.71
N GLN A 99 -7.29 7.78 10.38
CA GLN A 99 -7.97 8.87 11.08
C GLN A 99 -8.63 8.39 12.37
N LEU A 100 -9.28 7.23 12.34
CA LEU A 100 -10.00 6.68 13.50
C LEU A 100 -9.09 6.02 14.54
N ILE A 101 -8.01 5.39 14.09
CA ILE A 101 -7.07 4.68 14.95
C ILE A 101 -5.78 5.49 15.02
N PRO A 102 -5.55 6.23 16.12
CA PRO A 102 -4.33 7.00 16.28
C PRO A 102 -3.13 6.06 16.16
N LYS A 103 -2.25 6.33 15.18
CA LYS A 103 -0.99 5.60 15.08
C LYS A 103 -0.22 5.83 16.38
N LYS A 104 0.14 4.75 17.08
CA LYS A 104 0.93 4.83 18.31
C LYS A 104 2.21 5.62 18.02
N LYS A 105 2.24 6.89 18.40
CA LYS A 105 3.45 7.69 18.28
C LYS A 105 4.39 7.22 19.39
N PHE A 106 5.48 6.61 18.99
CA PHE A 106 6.52 6.15 19.89
C PHE A 106 7.03 7.37 20.67
N SER A 107 6.59 7.51 21.91
CA SER A 107 7.11 8.50 22.84
C SER A 107 8.27 7.83 23.58
N PHE A 108 9.48 8.36 23.40
CA PHE A 108 10.57 8.05 24.30
C PHE A 108 10.17 8.62 25.67
N LYS A 109 9.74 7.75 26.58
CA LYS A 109 9.60 8.11 27.99
C LYS A 109 10.99 8.53 28.49
N THR A 110 11.25 9.83 28.60
CA THR A 110 12.36 10.34 29.40
C THR A 110 12.00 10.11 30.86
N SER A 111 12.40 8.95 31.38
CA SER A 111 12.45 8.74 32.83
C SER A 111 13.43 9.76 33.40
N LYS A 112 12.90 10.85 33.96
CA LYS A 112 13.72 11.76 34.77
C LYS A 112 14.10 10.97 36.03
N PRO A 113 15.39 10.80 36.37
CA PRO A 113 15.76 10.24 37.65
C PRO A 113 15.31 11.22 38.74
N THR A 114 14.21 10.90 39.41
CA THR A 114 13.85 11.52 40.68
C THR A 114 14.96 11.20 41.67
N LYS A 115 15.81 12.20 41.94
CA LYS A 115 16.74 12.20 43.08
C LYS A 115 15.90 12.25 44.36
N THR A 116 15.34 11.13 44.78
CA THR A 116 14.94 10.94 46.19
C THR A 116 16.22 10.67 46.96
N LYS A 117 16.75 11.75 47.55
CA LYS A 117 17.73 11.68 48.62
C LYS A 117 17.01 11.08 49.84
N THR A 118 17.21 9.81 50.09
CA THR A 118 16.90 9.22 51.39
C THR A 118 18.17 8.55 51.91
N HIS A 119 18.78 9.29 52.83
CA HIS A 119 19.92 8.95 53.65
C HIS A 119 19.52 7.86 54.66
N ILE A 120 20.12 6.68 54.57
CA ILE A 120 20.30 5.78 55.73
C ILE A 120 21.74 5.26 55.68
N ASP A 121 22.43 5.51 56.79
CA ASP A 121 23.81 5.21 57.07
C ASP A 121 24.10 3.70 57.22
N THR A 122 25.41 3.42 57.20
CA THR A 122 26.09 2.36 57.97
C THR A 122 26.26 0.99 57.28
N LEU A 123 27.37 0.83 56.55
CA LEU A 123 28.52 0.03 56.99
C LEU A 123 29.70 0.16 56.02
N ILE A 124 30.77 0.80 56.49
CA ILE A 124 32.12 0.78 55.91
C ILE A 124 32.82 -0.46 56.48
N PRO A 125 33.59 -1.20 55.67
CA PRO A 125 35.04 -1.25 55.92
C PRO A 125 35.84 -0.88 54.66
N GLN A 126 36.76 0.08 54.81
CA GLN A 126 37.91 0.34 53.93
C GLN A 126 39.17 -0.04 54.73
N PRO A 127 40.39 -0.12 54.16
CA PRO A 127 40.77 0.04 52.75
C PRO A 127 41.71 -1.08 52.25
N ASP A 128 41.87 -1.20 50.93
CA ASP A 128 43.18 -1.53 50.35
C ASP A 128 43.30 -0.86 48.98
N THR A 129 44.50 -0.36 48.76
CA THR A 129 44.92 0.66 47.80
C THR A 129 45.05 0.13 46.37
N ASP A 130 44.98 1.08 45.43
CA ASP A 130 45.63 1.08 44.11
C ASP A 130 44.83 0.79 42.83
N SER A 131 44.81 1.87 42.02
CA SER A 131 44.90 1.92 40.56
C SER A 131 43.65 1.66 39.68
N VAL A 132 43.29 2.74 38.98
CA VAL A 132 42.45 2.75 37.76
C VAL A 132 43.16 1.95 36.65
N PRO A 133 42.43 1.15 35.84
CA PRO A 133 42.31 1.56 34.44
C PRO A 133 40.93 1.32 33.82
N VAL A 134 40.55 2.29 32.99
CA VAL A 134 39.48 2.27 31.98
C VAL A 134 39.55 0.96 31.17
N LYS A 135 38.45 0.20 31.12
CA LYS A 135 38.29 -0.94 30.20
C LYS A 135 37.20 -0.63 29.18
N THR A 136 37.63 -0.09 28.05
CA THR A 136 36.95 -0.21 26.76
C THR A 136 36.89 -1.69 26.38
N THR A 137 35.73 -2.34 26.47
CA THR A 137 35.57 -3.69 25.92
C THR A 137 34.68 -3.62 24.69
N SER A 138 35.36 -3.41 23.57
CA SER A 138 34.95 -3.73 22.21
C SER A 138 34.18 -5.06 22.16
N TYR A 139 32.97 -5.06 21.59
CA TYR A 139 32.31 -6.30 21.17
C TYR A 139 32.90 -6.74 19.83
N PRO A 140 33.21 -8.04 19.63
CA PRO A 140 33.70 -8.51 18.34
C PRO A 140 32.59 -8.38 17.29
N ILE A 141 32.86 -7.56 16.28
CA ILE A 141 32.02 -7.43 15.08
C ILE A 141 32.05 -8.80 14.38
N ARG A 142 30.89 -9.46 14.30
CA ARG A 142 30.71 -10.64 13.44
C ARG A 142 30.86 -10.23 11.99
N ASP A 143 31.77 -10.89 11.27
CA ASP A 143 31.85 -10.82 9.82
C ASP A 143 30.62 -11.48 9.21
N SER A 144 29.59 -10.67 8.93
CA SER A 144 28.52 -11.07 8.03
C SER A 144 29.01 -10.93 6.59
N PRO A 145 28.76 -11.91 5.72
CA PRO A 145 29.13 -11.81 4.32
C PRO A 145 28.21 -10.78 3.65
N GLY A 146 28.75 -9.58 3.40
CA GLY A 146 28.01 -8.48 2.81
C GLY A 146 28.92 -7.27 2.53
N PHE A 147 28.73 -6.68 1.35
CA PHE A 147 29.54 -5.63 0.74
C PHE A 147 29.73 -4.42 1.65
N ARG A 148 30.87 -4.34 2.36
CA ARG A 148 31.32 -3.13 3.05
C ARG A 148 32.23 -2.32 2.12
N GLN A 149 31.64 -1.56 1.21
CA GLN A 149 32.35 -0.47 0.56
C GLN A 149 31.95 0.86 1.19
N THR A 150 32.82 1.39 2.03
CA THR A 150 32.79 2.77 2.52
C THR A 150 33.42 3.69 1.48
N LYS A 151 32.81 3.79 0.30
CA LYS A 151 33.00 4.90 -0.65
C LYS A 151 31.67 5.10 -1.39
N PRO A 152 31.06 6.29 -1.37
CA PRO A 152 29.97 6.59 -2.29
C PRO A 152 30.58 6.84 -3.68
N SER A 153 30.66 5.83 -4.54
CA SER A 153 30.88 6.06 -5.98
C SER A 153 29.53 6.33 -6.65
N LEU A 154 29.03 7.54 -6.46
CA LEU A 154 27.97 8.12 -7.29
C LEU A 154 28.62 9.13 -8.22
N VAL A 155 28.97 8.70 -9.44
CA VAL A 155 29.00 9.58 -10.62
C VAL A 155 28.69 8.72 -11.83
N ILE A 156 27.43 8.72 -12.28
CA ILE A 156 27.14 8.50 -13.70
C ILE A 156 26.75 9.87 -14.22
N GLU A 157 27.69 10.53 -14.88
CA GLU A 157 27.46 11.78 -15.61
C GLU A 157 26.69 11.44 -16.88
N PHE A 158 25.44 11.91 -16.99
CA PHE A 158 24.63 11.73 -18.18
C PHE A 158 24.88 12.92 -19.12
N GLN A 159 25.86 12.77 -20.03
CA GLN A 159 26.08 13.73 -21.10
C GLN A 159 24.98 13.57 -22.15
N GLY A 160 24.04 14.51 -22.21
CA GLY A 160 22.99 14.53 -23.21
C GLY A 160 23.57 14.68 -24.62
N PHE A 161 23.19 13.77 -25.52
CA PHE A 161 23.42 13.93 -26.96
C PHE A 161 22.52 15.06 -27.47
N ARG A 162 23.17 16.13 -27.92
CA ARG A 162 22.56 17.22 -28.68
C ARG A 162 23.28 17.24 -30.03
N ASP A 163 22.63 16.73 -31.08
CA ASP A 163 22.92 16.99 -32.49
C ASP A 163 21.66 16.61 -33.28
N ARG A 164 20.91 17.61 -33.76
CA ARG A 164 20.89 18.16 -35.12
C ARG A 164 20.02 17.37 -36.09
#